data_AF-A0A6L3B1K0-F1
#
_entry.id   AF-A0A6L3B1K0-F1
#
_cell.length_a   1.000
_cell.length_b   1.000
_cell.length_c   1.000
_cell.angle_alpha   90.00
_cell.angle_beta   90.00
_cell.angle_gamma   90.00
#
_symmetry.space_group_name_H-M   'P 1'
#
loop_
_entity.id
_entity.type
_entity.pdbx_description
1 polymer ?
#
loop_
_entity_poly.entity_id
_entity_poly.type
_entity_poly.pdbx_seq_one_letter_code
_entity_poly.pdbx_strand_id
1 'polypeptide(L)'
;MRTALALVIARRAQRALRLTEFEALDVPPKTLHYLIRRGRVQRGADGRYQFIEGAPLPLETALWMAVCANGAAVGAERFTQAGITRSTLLHLTREGMLERAGDGYAASPRLLESTRVPPVPESGAPPDRRTAALALADGAPGPLRLRDFMRSGIPASTVYRLVSSGALCQVGRGRYARPPGGGHQHAEA
;
A
#
# COMPACT_ATOMS: atom_id res chain seq x y z
N MET A 1 -11.60 -1.80 -14.29
CA MET A 1 -10.26 -2.41 -14.17
C MET A 1 -9.60 -2.20 -12.79
N ARG A 2 -9.17 -0.98 -12.42
CA ARG A 2 -8.37 -0.71 -11.20
C ARG A 2 -8.92 -1.29 -9.89
N THR A 3 -10.24 -1.27 -9.72
CA THR A 3 -10.92 -1.88 -8.56
C THR A 3 -10.66 -3.37 -8.46
N ALA A 4 -10.80 -4.11 -9.57
CA ALA A 4 -10.57 -5.56 -9.59
C ALA A 4 -9.10 -5.90 -9.35
N LEU A 5 -8.16 -5.13 -9.92
CA LEU A 5 -6.73 -5.27 -9.66
C LEU A 5 -6.40 -5.06 -8.17
N ALA A 6 -6.94 -4.02 -7.53
CA ALA A 6 -6.73 -3.76 -6.12
C ALA A 6 -7.23 -4.93 -5.23
N LEU A 7 -8.35 -5.54 -5.60
CA LEU A 7 -8.89 -6.72 -4.91
C LEU A 7 -7.97 -7.95 -5.11
N VAL A 8 -7.48 -8.18 -6.33
CA VAL A 8 -6.51 -9.25 -6.64
C VAL A 8 -5.20 -9.07 -5.87
N ILE A 9 -4.65 -7.85 -5.83
CA ILE A 9 -3.45 -7.51 -5.06
C ILE A 9 -3.65 -7.82 -3.58
N ALA A 10 -4.76 -7.35 -3.00
CA ALA A 10 -5.05 -7.56 -1.59
C ALA A 10 -5.26 -9.04 -1.26
N ARG A 11 -5.93 -9.79 -2.14
CA ARG A 11 -6.12 -11.24 -2.01
C ARG A 11 -4.79 -12.00 -2.14
N ARG A 12 -3.90 -11.57 -3.04
CA ARG A 12 -2.57 -12.18 -3.19
C ARG A 12 -1.67 -11.92 -1.97
N ALA A 13 -1.81 -10.74 -1.37
CA ALA A 13 -1.02 -10.34 -0.21
C ALA A 13 -1.31 -11.20 1.03
N GLN A 14 -2.54 -11.72 1.18
CA GLN A 14 -2.99 -12.50 2.36
C GLN A 14 -2.72 -11.78 3.70
N ARG A 15 -2.61 -10.45 3.67
CA ARG A 15 -2.36 -9.58 4.84
C ARG A 15 -2.90 -8.18 4.56
N ALA A 16 -3.03 -7.38 5.63
CA ALA A 16 -3.34 -5.96 5.47
C ALA A 16 -2.15 -5.19 4.86
N LEU A 17 -2.45 -4.29 3.92
CA LEU A 17 -1.46 -3.50 3.17
C LEU A 17 -1.52 -2.02 3.57
N ARG A 18 -0.40 -1.31 3.50
CA ARG A 18 -0.35 0.16 3.65
C ARG A 18 -0.75 0.86 2.35
N LEU A 19 -1.14 2.12 2.46
CA LEU A 19 -1.42 2.97 1.28
C LEU A 19 -0.23 3.00 0.31
N THR A 20 0.99 3.15 0.83
CA THR A 20 2.23 3.19 0.04
C THR A 20 2.47 1.91 -0.75
N GLU A 21 2.04 0.75 -0.24
CA GLU A 21 2.17 -0.53 -0.94
C GLU A 21 1.18 -0.62 -2.12
N PHE A 22 -0.01 -0.03 -1.97
CA PHE A 22 -0.97 0.09 -3.07
C PHE A 22 -0.53 1.11 -4.11
N GLU A 23 0.02 2.25 -3.69
CA GLU A 23 0.52 3.29 -4.58
C GLU A 23 1.71 2.79 -5.42
N ALA A 24 2.60 1.98 -4.84
CA ALA A 24 3.68 1.32 -5.56
C ALA A 24 3.19 0.33 -6.65
N LEU A 25 1.92 -0.09 -6.58
CA LEU A 25 1.26 -0.98 -7.54
C LEU A 25 0.20 -0.22 -8.37
N ASP A 26 0.36 1.11 -8.50
CA ASP A 26 -0.52 2.00 -9.27
C ASP A 26 -2.01 1.96 -8.87
N VAL A 27 -2.31 1.60 -7.62
CA VAL A 27 -3.66 1.65 -7.07
C VAL A 27 -3.87 3.00 -6.36
N PRO A 28 -4.60 3.96 -6.96
CA PRO A 28 -4.73 5.29 -6.39
C PRO A 28 -5.65 5.29 -5.15
N PRO A 29 -5.46 6.23 -4.19
CA PRO A 29 -6.26 6.32 -2.97
C PRO A 29 -7.77 6.35 -3.19
N LYS A 30 -8.24 6.98 -4.27
CA LYS A 30 -9.66 7.02 -4.65
C LYS A 30 -10.27 5.63 -4.87
N THR A 31 -9.49 4.67 -5.39
CA THR A 31 -9.94 3.30 -5.59
C THR A 31 -10.16 2.60 -4.24
N LEU A 32 -9.24 2.80 -3.29
CA LEU A 32 -9.38 2.27 -1.94
C LEU A 32 -10.56 2.89 -1.20
N HIS A 33 -10.78 4.19 -1.34
CA HIS A 33 -11.95 4.87 -0.76
C HIS A 33 -13.26 4.31 -1.31
N TYR A 34 -13.32 4.07 -2.62
CA TYR A 34 -14.46 3.43 -3.25
C TYR A 34 -14.68 2.00 -2.69
N LEU A 35 -13.62 1.21 -2.54
CA LEU A 35 -13.69 -0.14 -1.98
C LEU A 35 -14.12 -0.17 -0.51
N ILE A 36 -13.71 0.83 0.28
CA ILE A 36 -14.18 1.01 1.66
C ILE A 36 -15.67 1.30 1.70
N ARG A 37 -16.15 2.24 0.88
CA ARG A 37 -17.60 2.54 0.78
C ARG A 37 -18.42 1.33 0.34
N ARG A 38 -17.81 0.42 -0.43
CA ARG A 38 -18.44 -0.83 -0.88
C ARG A 38 -18.29 -1.99 0.10
N GLY A 39 -17.67 -1.79 1.27
CA GLY A 39 -17.47 -2.82 2.27
C GLY A 39 -16.52 -3.95 1.84
N ARG A 40 -15.65 -3.69 0.86
CA ARG A 40 -14.68 -4.68 0.32
C ARG A 40 -13.29 -4.53 0.94
N VAL A 41 -13.02 -3.39 1.55
CA VAL A 41 -11.78 -3.07 2.26
C VAL A 41 -12.14 -2.32 3.53
N GLN A 42 -11.45 -2.61 4.63
CA GLN A 42 -11.54 -1.88 5.88
C GLN A 42 -10.21 -1.21 6.18
N ARG A 43 -10.25 0.05 6.62
CA ARG A 43 -9.06 0.74 7.10
C ARG A 43 -8.96 0.57 8.62
N GLY A 44 -7.89 -0.06 9.08
CA GLY A 44 -7.54 -0.21 10.48
C GLY A 44 -6.99 1.09 11.08
N ALA A 45 -7.02 1.18 12.41
CA ALA A 45 -6.47 2.33 13.16
C ALA A 45 -4.95 2.48 12.98
N ASP A 46 -4.25 1.39 12.67
CA ASP A 46 -2.82 1.37 12.34
C ASP A 46 -2.50 1.92 10.94
N GLY A 47 -3.53 2.32 10.18
CA GLY A 47 -3.41 2.86 8.83
C GLY A 47 -3.27 1.78 7.74
N ARG A 48 -3.40 0.50 8.09
CA ARG A 48 -3.44 -0.59 7.12
C ARG A 48 -4.85 -0.82 6.58
N TYR A 49 -4.91 -1.35 5.36
CA TYR A 49 -6.13 -1.67 4.64
C TYR A 49 -6.25 -3.19 4.59
N GLN A 50 -7.26 -3.71 5.29
CA GLN A 50 -7.59 -5.12 5.34
C GLN A 50 -8.67 -5.41 4.32
N PHE A 51 -8.49 -6.47 3.53
CA PHE A 51 -9.49 -6.93 2.59
C PHE A 51 -10.62 -7.66 3.32
N ILE A 52 -11.86 -7.41 2.91
CA ILE A 52 -13.03 -8.14 3.37
C ILE A 52 -13.51 -9.01 2.22
N GLU A 53 -13.62 -10.32 2.49
CA GLU A 53 -14.21 -11.25 1.54
C GLU A 53 -15.67 -10.89 1.31
N GLY A 54 -16.02 -10.72 0.03
CA GLY A 54 -17.36 -10.37 -0.40
C GLY A 54 -17.70 -11.13 -1.67
N ALA A 55 -18.91 -10.91 -2.19
CA ALA A 55 -19.35 -11.58 -3.40
C ALA A 55 -18.33 -11.42 -4.55
N PRO A 56 -17.88 -12.53 -5.17
CA PRO A 56 -16.87 -12.48 -6.21
C PRO A 56 -17.39 -11.67 -7.40
N LEU A 57 -16.58 -10.71 -7.87
CA LEU A 57 -16.91 -9.92 -9.04
C LEU A 57 -16.34 -10.60 -10.29
N PRO A 58 -17.07 -10.71 -11.41
CA PRO A 58 -16.59 -11.45 -12.59
C PRO A 58 -15.19 -11.03 -13.08
N LEU A 59 -14.91 -9.72 -13.09
CA LEU A 59 -13.61 -9.16 -13.43
C LEU A 59 -12.49 -9.54 -12.44
N GLU A 60 -12.80 -9.52 -11.15
CA GLU A 60 -11.86 -9.91 -10.09
C GLU A 60 -11.56 -11.41 -10.18
N THR A 61 -12.60 -12.24 -10.33
CA THR A 61 -12.47 -13.69 -10.46
C THR A 61 -11.64 -14.07 -11.68
N ALA A 62 -11.89 -13.46 -12.84
CA ALA A 62 -11.14 -13.72 -14.07
C ALA A 62 -9.65 -13.39 -13.92
N LEU A 63 -9.34 -12.22 -13.37
CA LEU A 63 -7.96 -11.81 -13.11
C LEU A 63 -7.29 -12.72 -12.09
N TRP A 64 -8.00 -13.08 -11.01
CA TRP A 64 -7.48 -13.98 -9.98
C TRP A 64 -7.13 -15.36 -10.55
N MET A 65 -8.02 -15.96 -11.34
CA MET A 65 -7.77 -17.26 -11.98
C MET A 65 -6.53 -17.22 -12.87
N ALA A 66 -6.38 -16.18 -13.70
CA ALA A 66 -5.22 -16.03 -14.58
C ALA A 66 -3.92 -15.79 -13.81
N VAL A 67 -3.96 -14.98 -12.74
CA VAL A 67 -2.81 -14.70 -11.88
C VAL A 67 -2.37 -15.95 -11.12
N CYS A 68 -3.30 -16.75 -10.60
CA CYS A 68 -3.00 -18.02 -9.94
C CYS A 68 -2.36 -19.05 -10.87
N ALA A 69 -2.69 -19.00 -12.17
CA ALA A 69 -2.05 -19.84 -13.18
C ALA A 69 -0.60 -19.41 -13.49
N ASN A 70 -0.14 -18.26 -12.99
CA ASN A 70 1.24 -17.79 -13.04
C ASN A 70 1.88 -17.85 -14.45
N GLY A 71 1.14 -17.39 -15.46
CA GLY A 71 1.56 -17.41 -16.86
C GLY A 71 1.15 -18.65 -17.64
N ALA A 72 0.68 -19.71 -16.99
CA ALA A 72 0.03 -20.82 -17.68
C ALA A 72 -1.35 -20.41 -18.23
N ALA A 73 -1.74 -21.01 -19.35
CA ALA A 73 -3.05 -20.79 -19.95
C ALA A 73 -4.14 -21.46 -19.09
N VAL A 74 -5.20 -20.70 -18.79
CA VAL A 74 -6.44 -21.22 -18.23
C VAL A 74 -7.43 -21.43 -19.38
N GLY A 75 -7.88 -22.67 -19.59
CA GLY A 75 -8.84 -22.99 -20.66
C GLY A 75 -10.14 -22.20 -20.54
N ALA A 76 -10.73 -21.81 -21.69
CA ALA A 76 -11.97 -21.02 -21.72
C ALA A 76 -13.14 -21.67 -20.98
N GLU A 77 -13.19 -23.01 -20.94
CA GLU A 77 -14.20 -23.76 -20.20
C GLU A 77 -14.15 -23.46 -18.70
N ARG A 78 -12.96 -23.38 -18.09
CA ARG A 78 -12.80 -23.09 -16.66
C ARG A 78 -13.34 -21.70 -16.31
N PHE A 79 -13.11 -20.71 -17.17
CA PHE A 79 -13.71 -19.39 -16.99
C PHE A 79 -15.24 -19.45 -17.08
N THR A 80 -15.78 -20.22 -18.02
CA THR A 80 -17.22 -20.39 -18.20
C THR A 80 -17.86 -21.06 -16.97
N GLN A 81 -17.24 -22.11 -16.44
CA GLN A 81 -17.66 -22.79 -15.20
C GLN A 81 -17.64 -21.84 -13.99
N ALA A 82 -16.71 -20.88 -13.96
CA ALA A 82 -16.66 -19.82 -12.95
C ALA A 82 -17.66 -18.67 -13.19
N GLY A 83 -18.57 -18.80 -14.17
CA GLY A 83 -19.57 -17.79 -14.51
C GLY A 83 -18.99 -16.57 -15.26
N ILE A 84 -17.78 -16.67 -15.79
CA ILE A 84 -17.11 -15.57 -16.49
C ILE A 84 -17.51 -15.60 -17.97
N THR A 85 -18.10 -14.49 -18.41
CA THR A 85 -18.59 -14.34 -19.78
C THR A 85 -17.45 -14.10 -20.77
N ARG A 86 -17.64 -14.54 -22.02
CA ARG A 86 -16.72 -14.25 -23.13
C ARG A 86 -16.47 -12.75 -23.31
N SER A 87 -17.48 -11.91 -23.11
CA SER A 87 -17.34 -10.45 -23.17
C SER A 87 -16.39 -9.91 -22.09
N THR A 88 -16.40 -10.49 -20.88
CA THR A 88 -15.44 -10.15 -19.81
C THR A 88 -14.02 -10.50 -20.23
N LEU A 89 -13.80 -11.71 -20.77
CA LEU A 89 -12.48 -12.14 -21.24
C LEU A 89 -11.97 -11.26 -22.39
N LEU A 90 -12.82 -10.96 -23.37
CA LEU A 90 -12.49 -10.06 -24.48
C LEU A 90 -12.16 -8.64 -23.99
N HIS A 91 -12.91 -8.12 -23.01
CA HIS A 91 -12.60 -6.83 -22.41
C HIS A 91 -11.22 -6.85 -21.74
N LEU A 92 -10.91 -7.87 -20.93
CA LEU A 92 -9.61 -8.01 -20.28
C LEU A 92 -8.46 -8.17 -21.27
N THR A 93 -8.68 -8.85 -22.39
CA THR A 93 -7.69 -8.95 -23.48
C THR A 93 -7.45 -7.61 -24.16
N ARG A 94 -8.50 -6.84 -24.46
CA ARG A 94 -8.36 -5.50 -25.05
C ARG A 94 -7.63 -4.53 -24.13
N GLU A 95 -7.80 -4.67 -22.82
CA GLU A 95 -7.11 -3.89 -21.80
C GLU A 95 -5.65 -4.37 -21.55
N GLY A 96 -5.20 -5.41 -22.25
CA GLY A 96 -3.85 -5.96 -22.14
C GLY A 96 -3.58 -6.69 -20.82
N MET A 97 -4.62 -7.15 -20.12
CA MET A 97 -4.49 -7.88 -18.86
C MET A 97 -4.40 -9.40 -19.09
N LEU A 98 -5.08 -9.89 -20.12
CA LEU A 98 -5.04 -11.28 -20.53
C LEU A 98 -4.52 -11.40 -21.96
N GLU A 99 -3.82 -12.49 -22.23
CA GLU A 99 -3.37 -12.87 -23.57
C GLU A 99 -4.07 -14.17 -23.98
N ARG A 100 -4.42 -14.28 -25.26
CA ARG A 100 -5.01 -15.50 -25.78
C ARG A 100 -3.90 -16.55 -25.94
N ALA A 101 -4.09 -17.73 -25.36
CA ALA A 101 -3.12 -18.80 -25.39
C ALA A 101 -3.84 -20.11 -25.71
N GLY A 102 -3.74 -20.55 -26.97
CA GLY A 102 -4.50 -21.70 -27.49
C GLY A 102 -6.01 -21.47 -27.40
N ASP A 103 -6.69 -22.41 -26.74
CA ASP A 103 -8.13 -22.40 -26.45
C ASP A 103 -8.50 -21.62 -25.17
N GLY A 104 -7.52 -21.02 -24.51
CA GLY A 104 -7.66 -20.34 -23.23
C GLY A 104 -7.08 -18.94 -23.18
N TYR A 105 -6.87 -18.46 -21.96
CA TYR A 105 -6.30 -17.15 -21.65
C TYR A 105 -5.23 -17.28 -20.56
N ALA A 106 -4.12 -16.59 -20.74
CA ALA A 106 -3.06 -16.46 -19.75
C ALA A 106 -3.01 -15.02 -19.20
N ALA A 107 -2.47 -14.83 -18.00
CA ALA A 107 -2.16 -13.49 -17.50
C ALA A 107 -1.03 -12.88 -18.33
N SER A 108 -1.18 -11.61 -18.74
CA SER A 108 -0.09 -10.90 -19.41
C SER A 108 1.07 -10.66 -18.44
N PRO A 109 2.32 -10.49 -18.92
CA PRO A 109 3.47 -10.14 -18.08
C PRO A 109 3.20 -8.90 -17.22
N ARG A 110 2.52 -7.89 -17.79
CA ARG A 110 2.10 -6.68 -17.08
C ARG A 110 1.14 -6.97 -15.92
N LEU A 111 0.17 -7.87 -16.12
CA LEU A 111 -0.74 -8.26 -15.04
C LEU A 111 0.00 -8.98 -13.91
N LEU A 112 0.93 -9.87 -14.25
CA LEU A 112 1.74 -10.57 -13.25
C LEU A 112 2.62 -9.61 -12.45
N GLU A 113 3.24 -8.64 -13.11
CA GLU A 113 4.07 -7.60 -12.47
C GLU A 113 3.24 -6.67 -11.58
N SER A 114 2.15 -6.11 -12.10
CA SER A 114 1.26 -5.19 -11.35
C SER A 114 0.54 -5.85 -10.16
N THR A 115 0.47 -7.17 -10.13
CA THR A 115 -0.10 -7.93 -9.00
C THR A 115 0.96 -8.57 -8.12
N ARG A 116 2.25 -8.33 -8.39
CA ARG A 116 3.35 -8.84 -7.57
C ARG A 116 3.41 -8.04 -6.28
N VAL A 117 2.85 -8.59 -5.22
CA VAL A 117 2.97 -8.02 -3.88
C VAL A 117 4.43 -8.18 -3.44
N PRO A 118 5.18 -7.10 -3.17
CA PRO A 118 6.52 -7.23 -2.63
C PRO A 118 6.47 -8.04 -1.33
N PRO A 119 7.49 -8.88 -1.05
CA PRO A 119 7.57 -9.59 0.22
C PRO A 119 7.43 -8.57 1.34
N VAL A 120 6.83 -9.00 2.46
CA VAL A 120 6.83 -8.19 3.68
C VAL A 120 8.27 -7.73 3.87
N PRO A 121 8.58 -6.42 3.85
CA PRO A 121 9.89 -6.02 4.33
C PRO A 121 9.96 -6.62 5.72
N GLU A 122 10.87 -7.59 5.92
CA GLU A 122 11.13 -8.16 7.24
C GLU A 122 11.12 -7.00 8.21
N SER A 123 10.41 -7.20 9.31
CA SER A 123 10.08 -6.14 10.25
C SER A 123 11.32 -5.58 10.94
N GLY A 124 12.22 -4.92 10.21
CA GLY A 124 12.73 -3.64 10.65
C GLY A 124 11.51 -2.78 10.80
N ALA A 125 11.13 -2.53 12.06
CA ALA A 125 10.10 -1.56 12.38
C ALA A 125 10.25 -0.37 11.42
N PRO A 126 9.15 0.19 10.85
CA PRO A 126 9.27 1.50 10.19
C PRO A 126 10.10 2.35 11.13
N PRO A 127 11.20 3.00 10.68
CA PRO A 127 12.12 3.70 11.58
C PRO A 127 11.25 4.48 12.53
N ASP A 128 11.38 4.19 13.84
CA ASP A 128 10.45 4.68 14.85
C ASP A 128 10.11 6.12 14.49
N ARG A 129 8.83 6.47 14.36
CA ARG A 129 8.43 7.79 13.83
C ARG A 129 9.10 8.92 14.63
N ARG A 130 9.49 8.64 15.87
CA ARG A 130 10.47 9.41 16.66
C ARG A 130 11.83 9.51 15.97
N THR A 131 12.56 8.41 15.76
CA THR A 131 13.84 8.38 15.02
C THR A 131 13.78 9.08 13.67
N ALA A 132 12.73 8.86 12.87
CA ALA A 132 12.55 9.55 11.59
C ALA A 132 12.37 11.07 11.75
N ALA A 133 11.62 11.51 12.75
CA ALA A 133 11.44 12.93 13.05
C ALA A 133 12.72 13.58 13.59
N LEU A 134 13.50 12.87 14.40
CA LEU A 134 14.77 13.36 14.91
C LEU A 134 15.81 13.45 13.79
N ALA A 135 15.94 12.42 12.95
CA ALA A 135 16.83 12.45 11.79
C ALA A 135 16.47 13.57 10.80
N LEU A 136 15.17 13.82 10.59
CA LEU A 136 14.72 14.93 9.74
C LEU A 136 15.11 16.29 10.35
N ALA A 137 14.99 16.46 11.67
CA ALA A 137 15.41 17.67 12.36
C ALA A 137 16.94 17.84 12.40
N ASP A 138 17.70 16.74 12.54
CA ASP A 138 19.16 16.71 12.56
C ASP A 138 19.75 17.08 11.18
N GLY A 139 19.13 16.62 10.09
CA GLY A 139 19.57 16.90 8.72
C GLY A 139 19.10 18.25 8.15
N ALA A 140 18.26 18.99 8.88
CA ALA A 140 17.74 20.26 8.41
C ALA A 140 18.72 21.41 8.70
N PRO A 141 18.96 22.34 7.75
CA PRO A 141 19.84 23.51 7.96
C PRO A 141 19.26 24.53 8.95
N GLY A 142 18.06 24.29 9.48
CA GLY A 142 17.39 25.15 10.44
C GLY A 142 16.04 24.59 10.90
N PRO A 143 15.29 25.35 11.72
CA PRO A 143 14.04 24.88 12.30
C PRO A 143 12.98 24.54 11.26
N LEU A 144 12.41 23.34 11.37
CA LEU A 144 11.40 22.82 10.45
C LEU A 144 9.99 23.27 10.86
N ARG A 145 9.11 23.51 9.88
CA ARG A 145 7.69 23.75 10.16
C ARG A 145 6.98 22.42 10.34
N LEU A 146 5.85 22.44 11.07
CA LEU A 146 4.99 21.25 11.23
C LEU A 146 4.65 20.56 9.91
N ARG A 147 4.38 21.36 8.87
CA ARG A 147 4.05 20.86 7.52
C ARG A 147 5.18 20.06 6.87
N ASP A 148 6.43 20.35 7.22
CA ASP A 148 7.59 19.69 6.63
C ASP A 148 7.73 18.27 7.19
N PHE A 149 7.50 18.10 8.49
CA PHE A 149 7.33 16.77 9.12
C PHE A 149 6.17 15.98 8.50
N MET A 150 5.02 16.63 8.30
CA MET A 150 3.85 15.97 7.70
C MET A 150 4.08 15.55 6.26
N ARG A 151 4.81 16.35 5.46
CA ARG A 151 5.24 15.98 4.10
C ARG A 151 6.15 14.75 4.10
N SER A 152 6.95 14.58 5.14
CA SER A 152 7.79 13.39 5.36
C SER A 152 7.05 12.22 6.04
N GLY A 153 5.72 12.27 6.14
CA GLY A 153 4.91 11.19 6.69
C GLY A 153 4.86 11.12 8.23
N ILE A 154 5.35 12.14 8.93
CA ILE A 154 5.35 12.22 10.40
C ILE A 154 4.10 13.01 10.85
N PRO A 155 3.17 12.39 11.60
CA PRO A 155 1.95 13.07 12.03
C PRO A 155 2.24 14.12 13.10
N ALA A 156 1.43 15.18 13.14
CA ALA A 156 1.58 16.28 14.10
C ALA A 156 1.58 15.81 15.57
N SER A 157 0.77 14.80 15.90
CA SER A 157 0.74 14.19 17.24
C SER A 157 2.09 13.62 17.69
N THR A 158 2.91 13.10 16.76
CA THR A 158 4.26 12.64 17.05
C THR A 158 5.17 13.82 17.35
N VAL A 159 5.12 14.89 16.56
CA VAL A 159 5.91 16.11 16.79
C VAL A 159 5.57 16.71 18.16
N TYR A 160 4.29 16.84 18.50
CA TYR A 160 3.88 17.35 19.82
C TYR A 160 4.36 16.47 20.97
N ARG A 161 4.30 15.14 20.83
CA ARG A 161 4.84 14.21 21.83
C ARG A 161 6.34 14.36 22.03
N LEU A 162 7.10 14.60 20.96
CA LEU A 162 8.54 14.84 21.04
C LEU A 162 8.87 16.17 21.69
N VAL A 163 8.02 17.19 21.50
CA VAL A 163 8.13 18.46 22.23
C VAL A 163 7.85 18.25 23.72
N SER A 164 6.77 17.55 24.06
CA SER A 164 6.44 17.22 25.45
C SER A 164 7.52 16.37 26.13
N SER A 165 8.20 15.50 25.38
CA SER A 165 9.32 14.70 25.91
C SER A 165 10.67 15.41 25.87
N GLY A 166 10.74 16.68 25.44
CA GLY A 166 11.98 17.44 25.29
C GLY A 166 12.92 16.98 24.17
N ALA A 167 12.51 16.03 23.32
CA ALA A 167 13.33 15.51 22.22
C ALA A 167 13.38 16.49 21.02
N LEU A 168 12.35 17.33 20.90
CA LEU A 168 12.31 18.51 20.03
C LEU A 168 11.96 19.74 20.89
N CYS A 169 12.37 20.91 20.45
CA CYS A 169 11.97 22.18 21.03
C CYS A 169 11.21 23.02 20.01
N GLN A 170 10.19 23.74 20.47
CA GLN A 170 9.50 24.72 19.66
C GLN A 170 10.26 26.05 19.75
N VAL A 171 10.96 26.43 18.68
CA VAL A 171 11.83 27.63 18.63
C VAL A 171 11.13 28.85 18.00
N GLY A 172 9.86 28.70 17.64
CA GLY A 172 9.04 29.78 17.09
C GLY A 172 7.62 29.30 16.78
N ARG A 173 6.76 30.19 16.28
CA ARG A 173 5.37 29.84 15.96
C ARG A 173 5.31 28.74 14.91
N GLY A 174 4.99 27.50 15.34
CA GLY A 174 4.91 26.31 14.49
C GLY A 174 6.25 25.83 13.91
N ARG A 175 7.39 26.19 14.52
CA ARG A 175 8.74 25.74 14.11
C ARG A 175 9.39 24.90 15.19
N TYR A 176 9.99 23.78 14.79
CA TYR A 176 10.56 22.78 15.69
C TYR A 176 11.99 22.43 15.27
N ALA A 177 12.86 22.25 16.25
CA ALA A 177 14.26 21.87 16.06
C ALA A 177 14.71 20.92 17.18
N ARG A 178 15.92 20.37 17.08
CA ARG A 178 16.57 19.71 18.22
C ARG A 178 16.88 20.73 19.31
N PRO A 179 16.78 20.35 20.60
CA PRO A 179 17.35 21.15 21.66
C PRO A 179 18.87 21.29 21.46
N PRO A 180 19.45 22.47 21.74
CA PRO A 180 20.90 22.64 21.73
C PRO A 180 21.52 21.82 22.87
N GLY A 181 22.26 20.75 22.56
CA GLY A 181 23.16 20.07 23.50
C GLY A 181 22.66 18.78 24.18
N GLY A 182 22.39 17.70 23.44
CA GLY A 182 21.98 16.41 24.02
C GLY A 182 22.68 15.20 23.42
N GLY A 183 24.01 15.11 23.57
CA GLY A 183 24.71 13.83 23.48
C GLY A 183 24.39 12.99 24.71
N HIS A 184 23.94 11.75 24.53
CA HIS A 184 23.86 10.79 25.63
C HIS A 184 25.29 10.47 26.10
N GLN A 185 25.76 11.15 27.15
CA GLN A 185 26.77 10.58 28.05
C GLN A 185 26.02 9.60 28.95
N HIS A 186 26.15 8.30 28.68
CA HIS A 186 25.99 7.30 29.73
C HIS A 186 27.23 7.40 30.61
N ALA A 187 27.09 8.01 31.78
CA ALA A 187 28.04 7.84 32.87
C ALA A 187 27.71 6.49 33.54
N GLU A 188 28.61 5.52 33.40
CA GLU A 188 28.73 4.41 34.34
C GLU A 188 29.11 4.99 35.71
N ALA A 189 28.37 4.59 36.73
CA ALA A 189 28.75 4.67 38.14
C ALA A 189 28.47 3.30 38.75
#